data_AF-A0A1L8CPS6-F1
#
_entry.id   AF-A0A1L8CPS6-F1
#
_cell.length_a   1.000
_cell.length_b   1.000
_cell.length_c   1.000
_cell.angle_alpha   90.00
_cell.angle_beta   90.00
_cell.angle_gamma   90.00
#
_symmetry.space_group_name_H-M   'P 1'
#
loop_
_entity.id
_entity.type
_entity.pdbx_description
1 polymer ?
#
loop_
_entity_poly.entity_id
_entity_poly.type
_entity_poly.pdbx_seq_one_letter_code
_entity_poly.pdbx_strand_id
1 'polypeptide(L)'
;MNRSRLPIILALLLTLSACATTENNHDPIEPANRGMDSLNDTVDRITLKPAAQGYTAVVPKPMRTAVSNFFDNATYLNTVLNSFLQGNGTQGISDLSRFLINTTLGAGGLVDVASSMGLERHDEDFGQTLAVWGAGQGAYIVYPLLGPNSVRNTPDFVTATATDPLFWAGFVLAPQVTIPVAVLKYVDKRAQLLDASNARDELALDPYIFTREAWRQNRIYKIYDGNPPKQESTDDGWEEDEDWSEDEFDDEPASSEASSAEQPDAVNDSSPATETGTPDTEVSTPVAETASAAPATADTSDSSAESTANPEHTADHTGIKTYIINLTSLETEAQATREQERLKGYGFETAIRQVNVSSKIWYRLCYAEQLGNKLARQKMQEIRNKTGLTGTWLEPAQQ
;
A
#
# COMPACT_ATOMS: atom_id res chain seq x y z
N MET A 1 -34.86 -24.83 -20.53
CA MET A 1 -33.59 -25.46 -20.10
C MET A 1 -33.82 -26.94 -19.86
N ASN A 2 -33.15 -27.81 -20.62
CA ASN A 2 -33.42 -29.25 -20.61
C ASN A 2 -32.94 -29.90 -19.30
N ARG A 3 -33.88 -30.50 -18.56
CA ARG A 3 -33.65 -31.20 -17.28
C ARG A 3 -32.62 -32.34 -17.39
N SER A 4 -32.33 -32.82 -18.60
CA SER A 4 -31.33 -33.86 -18.87
C SER A 4 -29.87 -33.39 -18.82
N ARG A 5 -29.59 -32.07 -18.80
CA ARG A 5 -28.22 -31.54 -18.71
C ARG A 5 -27.76 -31.20 -17.29
N LEU A 6 -28.71 -31.12 -16.34
CA LEU A 6 -28.43 -30.83 -14.93
C LEU A 6 -27.48 -31.84 -14.26
N PRO A 7 -27.63 -33.18 -14.44
CA PRO A 7 -26.75 -34.13 -13.75
C PRO A 7 -25.32 -34.13 -14.34
N ILE A 8 -25.16 -33.81 -15.62
CA ILE A 8 -23.86 -33.74 -16.28
C ILE A 8 -23.08 -32.52 -15.80
N ILE A 9 -23.75 -31.37 -15.63
CA ILE A 9 -23.15 -30.15 -15.10
C ILE A 9 -22.76 -30.36 -13.62
N LEU A 10 -23.60 -31.03 -12.84
CA LEU A 10 -23.32 -31.35 -11.44
C LEU A 10 -22.12 -32.30 -11.28
N ALA A 11 -22.02 -33.34 -12.12
CA ALA A 11 -20.90 -34.26 -12.15
C ALA A 11 -19.59 -33.60 -12.61
N LEU A 12 -19.67 -32.66 -13.56
CA LEU A 12 -18.53 -31.85 -14.00
C LEU A 12 -18.05 -30.92 -12.87
N LEU A 13 -18.97 -30.27 -12.14
CA LEU A 13 -18.63 -29.44 -10.98
C LEU A 13 -17.99 -30.25 -9.83
N LEU A 14 -18.44 -31.48 -9.60
CA LEU A 14 -17.88 -32.37 -8.57
C LEU A 14 -16.48 -32.89 -8.92
N THR A 15 -16.18 -33.11 -10.20
CA THR A 15 -14.86 -33.61 -10.64
C THR A 15 -13.79 -32.52 -10.63
N LEU A 16 -14.16 -31.24 -10.72
CA LEU A 16 -13.21 -30.13 -10.56
C LEU A 16 -12.73 -29.91 -9.11
N SER A 17 -13.48 -30.36 -8.10
CA SER A 17 -13.07 -30.24 -6.68
C SER A 17 -12.02 -31.27 -6.24
N ALA A 18 -11.74 -32.30 -7.04
CA ALA A 18 -10.93 -33.45 -6.62
C ALA A 18 -9.41 -33.31 -6.88
N CYS A 19 -8.96 -32.25 -7.56
CA CYS A 19 -7.53 -31.98 -7.79
C CYS A 19 -7.01 -30.87 -6.86
N ALA A 20 -6.96 -31.15 -5.56
CA ALA A 20 -6.26 -30.33 -4.59
C ALA A 20 -5.38 -31.25 -3.71
N THR A 21 -4.25 -31.72 -4.27
CA THR A 21 -3.16 -32.33 -3.50
C THR A 21 -2.11 -31.27 -3.26
N THR A 22 -1.80 -30.98 -2.00
CA THR A 22 -0.94 -29.88 -1.55
C THR A 22 0.38 -30.42 -1.00
N GLU A 23 1.48 -30.15 -1.69
CA GLU A 23 2.84 -30.17 -1.12
C GLU A 23 3.53 -28.78 -1.26
N ASN A 24 2.71 -27.73 -1.34
CA ASN A 24 3.08 -26.34 -1.07
C ASN A 24 1.88 -25.67 -0.37
N ASN A 25 1.89 -25.62 0.96
CA ASN A 25 0.73 -25.23 1.76
C ASN A 25 0.28 -23.78 1.53
N HIS A 26 1.15 -22.94 0.96
CA HIS A 26 0.88 -21.52 0.80
C HIS A 26 0.54 -21.13 -0.65
N ASP A 27 0.91 -21.86 -1.70
CA ASP A 27 0.61 -21.45 -3.08
C ASP A 27 0.79 -22.62 -4.07
N PRO A 28 -0.27 -23.43 -4.29
CA PRO A 28 -0.15 -24.66 -5.09
C PRO A 28 0.26 -24.44 -6.55
N ILE A 29 0.08 -23.22 -7.09
CA ILE A 29 0.35 -22.88 -8.49
C ILE A 29 1.32 -21.68 -8.61
N GLU A 30 2.25 -21.54 -7.66
CA GLU A 30 3.19 -20.43 -7.59
C GLU A 30 3.92 -20.10 -8.92
N PRO A 31 4.44 -21.07 -9.70
CA PRO A 31 5.10 -20.76 -10.96
C PRO A 31 4.18 -20.05 -11.97
N ALA A 32 2.91 -20.47 -12.04
CA ALA A 32 1.92 -19.84 -12.92
C ALA A 32 1.55 -18.44 -12.41
N ASN A 33 1.35 -18.30 -11.09
CA ASN A 33 1.02 -17.02 -10.47
C ASN A 33 2.15 -16.00 -10.63
N ARG A 34 3.41 -16.39 -10.44
CA ARG A 34 4.58 -15.52 -10.71
C ARG A 34 4.67 -15.10 -12.17
N GLY A 35 4.39 -16.03 -13.10
CA GLY A 35 4.33 -15.71 -14.53
C GLY A 35 3.26 -14.66 -14.83
N MET A 36 2.07 -14.80 -14.23
CA MET A 36 0.98 -13.83 -14.41
C MET A 36 1.27 -12.49 -13.72
N ASP A 37 1.88 -12.52 -12.54
CA ASP A 37 2.30 -11.32 -11.82
C ASP A 37 3.32 -10.51 -12.64
N SER A 38 4.31 -11.18 -13.23
CA SER A 38 5.28 -10.55 -14.13
C SER A 38 4.64 -9.94 -15.38
N LEU A 39 3.64 -10.61 -15.96
CA LEU A 39 2.85 -10.08 -17.06
C LEU A 39 2.10 -8.80 -16.64
N ASN A 40 1.38 -8.86 -15.52
CA ASN A 40 0.61 -7.73 -14.99
C ASN A 40 1.50 -6.53 -14.71
N ASP A 41 2.62 -6.76 -14.04
CA ASP A 41 3.63 -5.76 -13.68
C ASP A 41 4.27 -5.13 -14.93
N THR A 42 4.54 -5.92 -15.97
CA THR A 42 5.01 -5.41 -17.25
C THR A 42 3.98 -4.53 -17.93
N VAL A 43 2.72 -4.98 -18.01
CA VAL A 43 1.62 -4.21 -18.61
C VAL A 43 1.37 -2.91 -17.83
N ASP A 44 1.38 -2.97 -16.49
CA ASP A 44 1.21 -1.80 -15.63
C ASP A 44 2.29 -0.74 -15.89
N ARG A 45 3.56 -1.14 -15.91
CA ARG A 45 4.69 -0.23 -16.15
C ARG A 45 4.60 0.50 -17.49
N ILE A 46 4.11 -0.16 -18.53
CA ILE A 46 4.03 0.44 -19.88
C ILE A 46 2.73 1.20 -20.13
N THR A 47 1.65 0.91 -19.38
CA THR A 47 0.32 1.49 -19.62
C THR A 47 -0.23 2.27 -18.42
N LEU A 48 -0.66 1.58 -17.36
CA LEU A 48 -1.42 2.17 -16.26
C LEU A 48 -0.55 3.08 -15.37
N LYS A 49 0.70 2.70 -15.09
CA LYS A 49 1.63 3.51 -14.27
C LYS A 49 1.91 4.89 -14.89
N PRO A 50 2.33 5.01 -16.17
CA PRO A 50 2.54 6.33 -16.77
C PRO A 50 1.23 7.12 -16.92
N ALA A 51 0.12 6.46 -17.24
CA ALA A 51 -1.19 7.11 -17.28
C ALA A 51 -1.61 7.68 -15.92
N ALA A 52 -1.43 6.92 -14.85
CA ALA A 52 -1.69 7.34 -13.48
C ALA A 52 -0.78 8.51 -13.06
N GLN A 53 0.52 8.46 -13.38
CA GLN A 53 1.45 9.57 -13.13
C GLN A 53 1.01 10.85 -13.85
N GLY A 54 0.67 10.76 -15.14
CA GLY A 54 0.13 11.88 -15.91
C GLY A 54 -1.17 12.44 -15.31
N TYR A 55 -2.09 11.56 -14.91
CA TYR A 55 -3.32 11.95 -14.22
C TYR A 55 -3.05 12.68 -12.90
N THR A 56 -2.13 12.18 -12.07
CA THR A 56 -1.75 12.85 -10.81
C THR A 56 -1.03 14.18 -11.01
N ALA A 57 -0.32 14.35 -12.13
CA ALA A 57 0.40 15.57 -12.47
C ALA A 57 -0.54 16.68 -12.99
N VAL A 58 -1.58 16.30 -13.73
CA VAL A 58 -2.51 17.27 -14.36
C VAL A 58 -3.71 17.57 -13.46
N VAL A 59 -4.24 16.59 -12.74
CA VAL A 59 -5.50 16.72 -11.99
C VAL A 59 -5.23 16.99 -10.51
N PRO A 60 -5.69 18.14 -9.97
CA PRO A 60 -5.54 18.47 -8.55
C PRO A 60 -6.18 17.45 -7.62
N LYS A 61 -5.60 17.27 -6.42
CA LYS A 61 -6.06 16.30 -5.43
C LYS A 61 -7.57 16.36 -5.13
N PRO A 62 -8.22 17.54 -4.97
CA PRO A 62 -9.66 17.59 -4.70
C PRO A 62 -10.51 17.00 -5.82
N MET A 63 -10.13 17.23 -7.07
CA MET A 63 -10.84 16.66 -8.23
C MET A 63 -10.62 15.16 -8.31
N ARG A 64 -9.39 14.68 -8.05
CA ARG A 64 -9.11 13.24 -7.98
C ARG A 64 -9.95 12.56 -6.90
N THR A 65 -10.01 13.15 -5.70
CA THR A 65 -10.85 12.64 -4.61
C THR A 65 -12.32 12.57 -5.01
N ALA A 66 -12.86 13.58 -5.71
CA ALA A 66 -14.24 13.54 -6.19
C ALA A 66 -14.47 12.39 -7.19
N VAL A 67 -13.54 12.17 -8.12
CA VAL A 67 -13.59 11.05 -9.08
C VAL A 67 -13.52 9.70 -8.35
N SER A 68 -12.61 9.56 -7.38
CA SER A 68 -12.49 8.36 -6.56
C SER A 68 -13.79 8.08 -5.80
N ASN A 69 -14.36 9.08 -5.12
CA ASN A 69 -15.62 8.96 -4.37
C ASN A 69 -16.77 8.53 -5.29
N PHE A 70 -16.85 9.09 -6.50
CA PHE A 70 -17.89 8.72 -7.47
C PHE A 70 -17.84 7.24 -7.83
N PHE A 71 -16.66 6.73 -8.21
CA PHE A 71 -16.51 5.32 -8.54
C PHE A 71 -16.72 4.41 -7.34
N ASP A 72 -16.21 4.81 -6.17
CA ASP A 72 -16.36 4.06 -4.93
C ASP A 72 -17.82 3.98 -4.49
N ASN A 73 -18.60 5.06 -4.65
CA ASN A 73 -20.04 5.09 -4.37
C ASN A 73 -20.82 4.22 -5.35
N ALA A 74 -20.48 4.26 -6.64
CA ALA A 74 -21.14 3.45 -7.66
C ALA A 74 -20.99 1.94 -7.38
N THR A 75 -19.78 1.49 -7.00
CA THR A 75 -19.55 0.09 -6.65
C THR A 75 -20.02 -0.28 -5.24
N TYR A 76 -20.37 0.69 -4.40
CA TYR A 76 -20.75 0.47 -2.99
C TYR A 76 -22.03 -0.36 -2.84
N LEU A 77 -22.88 -0.40 -3.88
CA LEU A 77 -24.07 -1.25 -3.87
C LEU A 77 -23.72 -2.73 -3.69
N ASN A 78 -22.55 -3.19 -4.19
CA ASN A 78 -22.08 -4.54 -3.94
C ASN A 78 -21.83 -4.78 -2.45
N THR A 79 -21.26 -3.80 -1.75
CA THR A 79 -21.02 -3.84 -0.30
C THR A 79 -22.34 -3.94 0.45
N VAL A 80 -23.30 -3.06 0.16
CA VAL A 80 -24.64 -3.08 0.79
C VAL A 80 -25.28 -4.48 0.70
N LEU A 81 -25.28 -5.07 -0.50
CA LEU A 81 -25.88 -6.38 -0.73
C LEU A 81 -25.15 -7.48 0.04
N ASN A 82 -23.81 -7.44 0.08
CA ASN A 82 -23.02 -8.42 0.81
C ASN A 82 -23.17 -8.28 2.33
N SER A 83 -23.27 -7.07 2.88
CA SER A 83 -23.59 -6.87 4.30
C SER A 83 -24.90 -7.57 4.70
N PHE A 84 -25.93 -7.49 3.85
CA PHE A 84 -27.19 -8.23 4.07
C PHE A 84 -27.04 -9.75 3.88
N LEU A 85 -26.31 -10.20 2.87
CA LEU A 85 -26.08 -11.64 2.63
C LEU A 85 -25.28 -12.32 3.74
N GLN A 86 -24.39 -11.57 4.41
CA GLN A 86 -23.65 -12.01 5.59
C GLN A 86 -24.52 -12.05 6.86
N GLY A 87 -25.74 -11.52 6.80
CA GLY A 87 -26.65 -11.45 7.94
C GLY A 87 -26.44 -10.24 8.85
N ASN A 88 -25.55 -9.31 8.48
CA ASN A 88 -25.28 -8.10 9.25
C ASN A 88 -26.24 -6.96 8.85
N GLY A 89 -27.49 -7.05 9.32
CA GLY A 89 -28.55 -6.10 8.97
C GLY A 89 -28.27 -4.66 9.41
N THR A 90 -27.64 -4.46 10.57
CA THR A 90 -27.28 -3.13 11.07
C THR A 90 -26.25 -2.45 10.14
N GLN A 91 -25.19 -3.18 9.78
CA GLN A 91 -24.20 -2.70 8.82
C GLN A 91 -24.84 -2.46 7.44
N GLY A 92 -25.67 -3.39 6.95
CA GLY A 92 -26.35 -3.24 5.67
C GLY A 92 -27.25 -2.00 5.57
N ILE A 93 -27.99 -1.66 6.64
CA ILE A 93 -28.80 -0.42 6.69
C ILE A 93 -27.92 0.82 6.74
N SER A 94 -26.82 0.79 7.51
CA SER A 94 -25.85 1.88 7.56
C SER A 94 -25.22 2.13 6.18
N ASP A 95 -24.76 1.07 5.51
CA ASP A 95 -24.16 1.12 4.18
C ASP A 95 -25.17 1.60 3.13
N LEU A 96 -26.42 1.13 3.19
CA LEU A 96 -27.47 1.58 2.29
C LEU A 96 -27.74 3.08 2.49
N SER A 97 -27.80 3.54 3.74
CA SER A 97 -27.99 4.96 4.06
C SER A 97 -26.84 5.80 3.51
N ARG A 98 -25.60 5.34 3.69
CA ARG A 98 -24.40 5.97 3.14
C ARG A 98 -24.45 6.08 1.62
N PHE A 99 -24.79 5.00 0.92
CA PHE A 99 -24.98 4.99 -0.53
C PHE A 99 -26.03 6.01 -0.97
N LEU A 100 -27.20 6.02 -0.34
CA LEU A 100 -28.29 6.91 -0.70
C LEU A 100 -27.94 8.39 -0.45
N ILE A 101 -27.33 8.69 0.70
CA ILE A 101 -26.89 10.05 1.06
C ILE A 101 -25.85 10.56 0.07
N ASN A 102 -24.80 9.77 -0.21
CA ASN A 102 -23.76 10.19 -1.14
C ASN A 102 -24.29 10.30 -2.58
N THR A 103 -25.23 9.43 -2.97
CA THR A 103 -25.86 9.53 -4.29
C THR A 103 -26.75 10.76 -4.42
N THR A 104 -27.52 11.11 -3.38
CA THR A 104 -28.50 12.22 -3.44
C THR A 104 -27.90 13.57 -3.05
N LEU A 105 -27.34 13.67 -1.84
CA LEU A 105 -26.75 14.89 -1.29
C LEU A 105 -25.29 15.07 -1.73
N GLY A 106 -24.59 13.98 -2.00
CA GLY A 106 -23.19 13.99 -2.48
C GLY A 106 -23.03 14.15 -3.99
N ALA A 107 -24.05 14.63 -4.70
CA ALA A 107 -24.06 14.83 -6.15
C ALA A 107 -23.64 13.58 -6.95
N GLY A 108 -24.33 12.46 -6.72
CA GLY A 108 -24.02 11.18 -7.39
C GLY A 108 -22.80 10.45 -6.82
N GLY A 109 -22.34 10.84 -5.62
CA GLY A 109 -21.19 10.25 -4.94
C GLY A 109 -19.89 11.03 -5.13
N LEU A 110 -19.89 12.19 -5.79
CA LEU A 110 -18.70 13.04 -5.91
C LEU A 110 -18.22 13.57 -4.55
N VAL A 111 -19.15 13.79 -3.62
CA VAL A 111 -18.87 14.27 -2.26
C VAL A 111 -19.32 13.22 -1.25
N ASP A 112 -18.43 12.86 -0.33
CA ASP A 112 -18.70 11.91 0.74
C ASP A 112 -19.36 12.59 1.95
N VAL A 113 -20.64 12.90 1.81
CA VAL A 113 -21.44 13.56 2.85
C VAL A 113 -21.72 12.60 4.02
N ALA A 114 -21.89 11.32 3.74
CA ALA A 114 -22.20 10.30 4.73
C ALA A 114 -21.13 10.18 5.83
N SER A 115 -19.84 10.28 5.48
CA SER A 115 -18.76 10.30 6.47
C SER A 115 -18.89 11.44 7.48
N SER A 116 -19.27 12.64 7.02
CA SER A 116 -19.48 13.79 7.92
C SER A 116 -20.67 13.60 8.88
N MET A 117 -21.56 12.66 8.57
CA MET A 117 -22.71 12.28 9.41
C MET A 117 -22.39 11.10 10.35
N GLY A 118 -21.14 10.61 10.36
CA GLY A 118 -20.71 9.49 11.21
C GLY A 118 -21.07 8.11 10.67
N LEU A 119 -21.47 7.98 9.40
CA LEU A 119 -21.69 6.68 8.78
C LEU A 119 -20.35 6.12 8.31
N GLU A 120 -19.84 5.12 9.04
CA GLU A 120 -18.59 4.44 8.71
C GLU A 120 -18.66 3.76 7.33
N ARG A 121 -17.52 3.68 6.65
CA ARG A 121 -17.41 2.99 5.35
C ARG A 121 -16.97 1.55 5.57
N HIS A 122 -17.76 0.60 5.07
CA HIS A 122 -17.38 -0.82 5.03
C HIS A 122 -16.91 -1.22 3.64
N ASP A 123 -16.29 -2.39 3.55
CA ASP A 123 -15.81 -2.95 2.28
C ASP A 123 -16.14 -4.44 2.24
N GLU A 124 -17.35 -4.73 1.76
CA GLU A 124 -17.86 -6.10 1.60
C GLU A 124 -17.90 -6.52 0.12
N ASP A 125 -17.58 -7.78 -0.10
CA ASP A 125 -17.62 -8.46 -1.39
C ASP A 125 -18.16 -9.89 -1.26
N PHE A 126 -18.49 -10.52 -2.38
CA PHE A 126 -19.11 -11.84 -2.34
C PHE A 126 -18.13 -12.93 -1.89
N GLY A 127 -16.82 -12.72 -2.04
CA GLY A 127 -15.80 -13.60 -1.48
C GLY A 127 -15.81 -13.63 0.04
N GLN A 128 -16.10 -12.50 0.70
CA GLN A 128 -16.26 -12.45 2.17
C GLN A 128 -17.56 -13.11 2.59
N THR A 129 -18.66 -12.84 1.86
CA THR A 129 -19.94 -13.53 2.07
C THR A 129 -19.78 -15.05 2.03
N LEU A 130 -19.06 -15.57 1.04
CA LEU A 130 -18.75 -17.00 0.97
C LEU A 130 -17.90 -17.48 2.14
N ALA A 131 -16.99 -16.65 2.66
CA ALA A 131 -16.21 -16.97 3.86
C ALA A 131 -17.11 -17.11 5.10
N VAL A 132 -18.03 -16.17 5.31
CA VAL A 132 -19.04 -16.21 6.40
C VAL A 132 -19.93 -17.44 6.27
N TRP A 133 -20.26 -17.85 5.05
CA TRP A 133 -21.02 -19.07 4.78
C TRP A 133 -20.19 -20.36 4.91
N GLY A 134 -18.92 -20.28 5.29
CA GLY A 134 -18.05 -21.42 5.58
C GLY A 134 -17.23 -21.93 4.39
N ALA A 135 -17.22 -21.23 3.25
CA ALA A 135 -16.34 -21.59 2.15
C ALA A 135 -14.88 -21.27 2.49
N GLY A 136 -14.02 -22.29 2.42
CA GLY A 136 -12.58 -22.12 2.55
C GLY A 136 -12.00 -21.25 1.43
N GLN A 137 -10.87 -20.58 1.67
CA GLN A 137 -10.25 -19.66 0.72
C GLN A 137 -9.89 -20.32 -0.63
N GLY A 138 -9.46 -21.58 -0.59
CA GLY A 138 -8.92 -22.31 -1.74
C GLY A 138 -7.54 -21.78 -2.18
N ALA A 139 -7.11 -22.18 -3.37
CA ALA A 139 -5.82 -21.77 -3.92
C ALA A 139 -5.75 -20.25 -4.16
N TYR A 140 -4.57 -19.68 -3.94
CA TYR A 140 -4.23 -18.33 -4.39
C TYR A 140 -4.04 -18.33 -5.89
N ILE A 141 -4.62 -17.35 -6.59
CA ILE A 141 -4.58 -17.23 -8.04
C ILE A 141 -4.28 -15.78 -8.38
N VAL A 142 -3.33 -15.56 -9.28
CA VAL A 142 -3.13 -14.25 -9.90
C VAL A 142 -3.80 -14.25 -11.26
N TYR A 143 -4.77 -13.35 -11.46
CA TYR A 143 -5.45 -13.19 -12.74
C TYR A 143 -4.71 -12.18 -13.63
N PRO A 144 -4.70 -12.39 -14.97
CA PRO A 144 -4.18 -11.40 -15.91
C PRO A 144 -4.94 -10.08 -15.75
N LEU A 145 -4.20 -8.98 -15.67
CA LEU A 145 -4.64 -7.58 -15.53
C LEU A 145 -5.40 -7.24 -14.22
N LEU A 146 -6.00 -8.23 -13.55
CA LEU A 146 -6.80 -8.05 -12.34
C LEU A 146 -5.98 -8.25 -11.06
N GLY A 147 -4.91 -9.06 -11.13
CA GLY A 147 -3.98 -9.25 -10.01
C GLY A 147 -4.39 -10.34 -9.01
N PRO A 148 -3.95 -10.23 -7.74
CA PRO A 148 -4.15 -11.22 -6.68
C PRO A 148 -5.62 -11.57 -6.38
N ASN A 149 -5.93 -12.86 -6.29
CA ASN A 149 -7.25 -13.38 -5.96
C ASN A 149 -7.17 -14.80 -5.31
N SER A 150 -8.32 -15.40 -4.99
CA SER A 150 -8.43 -16.83 -4.65
C SER A 150 -9.62 -17.50 -5.34
N VAL A 151 -9.63 -18.84 -5.30
CA VAL A 151 -10.75 -19.65 -5.81
C VAL A 151 -12.08 -19.21 -5.22
N ARG A 152 -12.16 -19.02 -3.90
CA ARG A 152 -13.38 -18.57 -3.22
C ARG A 152 -13.84 -17.19 -3.68
N ASN A 153 -12.91 -16.28 -3.93
CA ASN A 153 -13.21 -14.90 -4.29
C ASN A 153 -13.49 -14.72 -5.79
N THR A 154 -13.22 -15.73 -6.62
CA THR A 154 -13.43 -15.67 -8.09
C THR A 154 -14.87 -15.37 -8.52
N PRO A 155 -15.92 -15.94 -7.90
CA PRO A 155 -17.31 -15.62 -8.26
C PRO A 155 -17.67 -14.15 -8.05
N ASP A 156 -16.91 -13.41 -7.24
CA ASP A 156 -17.15 -11.99 -7.00
C ASP A 156 -17.06 -11.17 -8.29
N PHE A 157 -16.26 -11.59 -9.28
CA PHE A 157 -16.24 -10.91 -10.58
C PHE A 157 -17.62 -10.84 -11.25
N VAL A 158 -18.43 -11.88 -11.09
CA VAL A 158 -19.78 -11.93 -11.66
C VAL A 158 -20.73 -11.07 -10.83
N THR A 159 -20.69 -11.22 -9.50
CA THR A 159 -21.60 -10.48 -8.62
C THR A 159 -21.29 -8.99 -8.62
N ALA A 160 -20.01 -8.60 -8.49
CA ALA A 160 -19.59 -7.20 -8.54
C ALA A 160 -19.91 -6.54 -9.88
N THR A 161 -19.75 -7.25 -11.01
CA THR A 161 -20.15 -6.71 -12.33
C THR A 161 -21.66 -6.59 -12.45
N ALA A 162 -22.42 -7.57 -11.97
CA ALA A 162 -23.88 -7.55 -12.02
C ALA A 162 -24.48 -6.46 -11.13
N THR A 163 -23.81 -6.09 -10.04
CA THR A 163 -24.25 -5.06 -9.09
C THR A 163 -23.68 -3.68 -9.38
N ASP A 164 -22.72 -3.53 -10.29
CA ASP A 164 -22.16 -2.23 -10.70
C ASP A 164 -23.17 -1.47 -11.58
N PRO A 165 -23.78 -0.36 -11.10
CA PRO A 165 -24.74 0.42 -11.87
C PRO A 165 -24.10 1.06 -13.11
N LEU A 166 -22.79 1.35 -13.08
CA LEU A 166 -22.10 1.95 -14.22
C LEU A 166 -21.93 0.95 -15.37
N PHE A 167 -21.81 -0.34 -15.07
CA PHE A 167 -21.79 -1.37 -16.11
C PHE A 167 -23.10 -1.37 -16.90
N TRP A 168 -24.24 -1.39 -16.20
CA TRP A 168 -25.56 -1.37 -16.83
C TRP A 168 -25.89 -0.04 -17.51
N ALA A 169 -25.56 1.08 -16.86
CA ALA A 169 -25.76 2.41 -17.44
C ALA A 169 -24.92 2.60 -18.71
N GLY A 170 -23.66 2.19 -18.69
CA GLY A 170 -22.79 2.21 -19.86
C GLY A 170 -23.32 1.33 -20.98
N PHE A 171 -23.67 0.08 -20.67
CA PHE A 171 -24.16 -0.88 -21.66
C PHE A 171 -25.48 -0.45 -22.33
N VAL A 172 -26.43 0.08 -21.55
CA VAL A 172 -27.78 0.40 -22.05
C VAL A 172 -27.90 1.83 -22.58
N LEU A 173 -27.32 2.81 -21.89
CA LEU A 173 -27.58 4.24 -22.15
C LEU A 173 -26.49 4.90 -23.00
N ALA A 174 -25.23 4.49 -22.83
CA ALA A 174 -24.10 5.17 -23.45
C ALA A 174 -22.92 4.21 -23.72
N PRO A 175 -23.06 3.25 -24.64
CA PRO A 175 -22.00 2.28 -24.93
C PRO A 175 -20.71 2.97 -25.40
N GLN A 176 -20.82 4.11 -26.09
CA GLN A 176 -19.68 4.89 -26.57
C GLN A 176 -18.77 5.44 -25.46
N VAL A 177 -19.29 5.68 -24.24
CA VAL A 177 -18.49 6.22 -23.13
C VAL A 177 -18.05 5.15 -22.13
N THR A 178 -18.54 3.91 -22.27
CA THR A 178 -18.27 2.82 -21.32
C THR A 178 -16.76 2.55 -21.19
N ILE A 179 -16.06 2.44 -22.32
CA ILE A 179 -14.61 2.20 -22.33
C ILE A 179 -13.84 3.38 -21.72
N PRO A 180 -14.05 4.64 -22.14
CA PRO A 180 -13.40 5.80 -21.50
C PRO A 180 -13.62 5.88 -19.98
N VAL A 181 -14.85 5.64 -19.50
CA VAL A 181 -15.18 5.68 -18.07
C VAL A 181 -14.48 4.55 -17.32
N ALA A 182 -14.46 3.33 -17.88
CA ALA A 182 -13.72 2.22 -17.28
C ALA A 182 -12.21 2.51 -17.21
N VAL A 183 -11.63 3.05 -18.28
CA VAL A 183 -10.21 3.45 -18.29
C VAL A 183 -9.93 4.48 -17.20
N LEU A 184 -10.78 5.50 -17.06
CA LEU A 184 -10.63 6.50 -16.00
C LEU A 184 -10.70 5.86 -14.61
N LYS A 185 -11.64 4.93 -14.37
CA LYS A 185 -11.76 4.19 -13.11
C LYS A 185 -10.45 3.46 -12.76
N TYR A 186 -9.86 2.75 -13.72
CA TYR A 186 -8.62 2.02 -13.49
C TYR A 186 -7.40 2.93 -13.33
N VAL A 187 -7.32 4.03 -14.08
CA VAL A 187 -6.25 5.03 -13.95
C VAL A 187 -6.33 5.74 -12.59
N ASP A 188 -7.53 6.13 -12.15
CA ASP A 188 -7.75 6.73 -10.84
C ASP A 188 -7.38 5.76 -9.72
N LYS A 189 -7.83 4.49 -9.81
CA LYS A 189 -7.47 3.46 -8.84
C LYS A 189 -5.96 3.23 -8.79
N ARG A 190 -5.29 3.18 -9.94
CA ARG A 190 -3.83 3.03 -10.00
C ARG A 190 -3.12 4.24 -9.39
N ALA A 191 -3.62 5.44 -9.62
CA ALA A 191 -3.09 6.68 -9.08
C ALA A 191 -3.14 6.72 -7.55
N GLN A 192 -4.21 6.20 -6.94
CA GLN A 192 -4.31 6.06 -5.48
C GLN A 192 -3.27 5.09 -4.89
N LEU A 193 -2.78 4.14 -5.71
CA LEU A 193 -1.86 3.09 -5.30
C LEU A 193 -0.39 3.37 -5.66
N LEU A 194 -0.08 4.50 -6.32
CA LEU A 194 1.28 4.80 -6.80
C LEU A 194 2.29 4.76 -5.66
N ASP A 195 2.04 5.49 -4.58
CA ASP A 195 2.97 5.62 -3.45
C ASP A 195 3.21 4.27 -2.76
N ALA A 196 2.13 3.55 -2.45
CA ALA A 196 2.21 2.22 -1.84
C ALA A 196 2.95 1.22 -2.74
N SER A 197 2.70 1.24 -4.04
CA SER A 197 3.38 0.36 -4.99
C SER A 197 4.86 0.71 -5.16
N ASN A 198 5.24 1.99 -5.16
CA ASN A 198 6.63 2.40 -5.24
C ASN A 198 7.40 2.00 -3.98
N ALA A 199 6.79 2.16 -2.80
CA ALA A 199 7.37 1.70 -1.54
C ALA A 199 7.58 0.18 -1.54
N ARG A 200 6.61 -0.59 -2.04
CA ARG A 200 6.78 -2.04 -2.25
C ARG A 200 7.97 -2.32 -3.17
N ASP A 201 8.02 -1.68 -4.33
CA ASP A 201 9.05 -1.97 -5.35
C ASP A 201 10.46 -1.63 -4.88
N GLU A 202 10.61 -0.65 -3.98
CA GLU A 202 11.89 -0.24 -3.41
C GLU A 202 12.32 -1.10 -2.21
N LEU A 203 11.38 -1.53 -1.37
CA LEU A 203 11.67 -2.18 -0.09
C LEU A 203 11.57 -3.71 -0.12
N ALA A 204 10.75 -4.27 -1.02
CA ALA A 204 10.51 -5.71 -1.04
C ALA A 204 11.68 -6.46 -1.69
N LEU A 205 12.21 -7.46 -0.98
CA LEU A 205 13.19 -8.40 -1.54
C LEU A 205 12.60 -9.23 -2.68
N ASP A 206 11.34 -9.68 -2.51
CA ASP A 206 10.53 -10.35 -3.52
C ASP A 206 9.15 -9.67 -3.58
N PRO A 207 8.90 -8.82 -4.60
CA PRO A 207 7.64 -8.10 -4.74
C PRO A 207 6.42 -9.02 -4.85
N TYR A 208 6.58 -10.21 -5.43
CA TYR A 208 5.49 -11.18 -5.58
C TYR A 208 5.07 -11.72 -4.22
N ILE A 209 6.03 -12.23 -3.45
CA ILE A 209 5.76 -12.81 -2.12
C ILE A 209 5.19 -11.75 -1.19
N PHE A 210 5.75 -10.54 -1.21
CA PHE A 210 5.24 -9.41 -0.43
C PHE A 210 3.78 -9.10 -0.80
N THR A 211 3.47 -9.02 -2.09
CA THR A 211 2.11 -8.72 -2.56
C THR A 211 1.13 -9.81 -2.18
N ARG A 212 1.52 -11.09 -2.34
CA ARG A 212 0.71 -12.25 -1.96
C ARG A 212 0.37 -12.24 -0.48
N GLU A 213 1.36 -11.99 0.37
CA GLU A 213 1.19 -11.99 1.82
C GLU A 213 0.38 -10.79 2.30
N ALA A 214 0.68 -9.59 1.79
CA ALA A 214 -0.11 -8.39 2.07
C ALA A 214 -1.58 -8.57 1.66
N TRP A 215 -1.83 -9.18 0.49
CA TRP A 215 -3.19 -9.47 0.04
C TRP A 215 -3.89 -10.46 0.98
N ARG A 216 -3.20 -11.50 1.45
CA ARG A 216 -3.77 -12.47 2.39
C ARG A 216 -4.12 -11.86 3.73
N GLN A 217 -3.21 -11.09 4.31
CA GLN A 217 -3.41 -10.41 5.58
C GLN A 217 -4.60 -9.45 5.48
N ASN A 218 -4.65 -8.64 4.43
CA ASN A 218 -5.79 -7.76 4.17
C ASN A 218 -7.10 -8.55 3.97
N ARG A 219 -7.05 -9.70 3.31
CA ARG A 219 -8.24 -10.55 3.08
C ARG A 219 -8.76 -11.13 4.38
N ILE A 220 -7.89 -11.59 5.28
CA ILE A 220 -8.26 -12.07 6.61
C ILE A 220 -8.82 -10.91 7.43
N TYR A 221 -8.13 -9.77 7.45
CA TYR A 221 -8.57 -8.56 8.14
C TYR A 221 -10.01 -8.17 7.77
N LYS A 222 -10.33 -8.15 6.47
CA LYS A 222 -11.68 -7.83 5.98
C LYS A 222 -12.74 -8.87 6.35
N ILE A 223 -12.42 -10.17 6.27
CA ILE A 223 -13.38 -11.24 6.63
C ILE A 223 -13.82 -11.16 8.10
N TYR A 224 -12.94 -10.65 8.97
CA TYR A 224 -13.19 -10.56 10.41
C TYR A 224 -13.45 -9.12 10.86
N ASP A 225 -13.89 -8.23 9.96
CA ASP A 225 -14.25 -6.84 10.28
C ASP A 225 -13.17 -6.08 11.05
N GLY A 226 -11.91 -6.35 10.72
CA GLY A 226 -10.74 -5.75 11.36
C GLY A 226 -10.29 -6.38 12.68
N ASN A 227 -10.96 -7.43 13.15
CA ASN A 227 -10.60 -8.20 14.34
C ASN A 227 -10.23 -9.65 14.01
N PRO A 228 -9.14 -9.88 13.25
CA PRO A 228 -8.72 -11.23 12.89
C PRO A 228 -8.36 -12.04 14.14
N PRO A 229 -8.62 -13.37 14.16
CA PRO A 229 -8.19 -14.21 15.25
C PRO A 229 -6.68 -14.11 15.40
N LYS A 230 -6.19 -14.04 16.65
CA LYS A 230 -4.75 -14.10 16.92
C LYS A 230 -4.24 -15.40 16.33
N GLN A 231 -3.24 -15.30 15.45
CA GLN A 231 -2.58 -16.49 14.95
C GLN A 231 -1.93 -17.16 16.15
N GLU A 232 -2.37 -18.35 16.49
CA GLU A 232 -1.60 -19.22 17.38
C GLU A 232 -0.30 -19.46 16.63
N SER A 233 0.77 -18.77 17.03
CA SER A 233 2.11 -19.25 16.73
C SER A 233 2.11 -20.69 17.18
N THR A 234 2.29 -21.61 16.24
CA THR A 234 2.79 -22.93 16.61
C THR A 234 4.14 -22.63 17.22
N ASP A 235 4.15 -22.47 18.53
CA ASP A 235 5.32 -22.33 19.35
C ASP A 235 6.15 -23.58 19.05
N ASP A 236 7.13 -23.39 18.18
CA ASP A 236 8.17 -24.35 17.90
C ASP A 236 9.06 -24.47 19.13
N GLY A 237 8.48 -25.05 20.19
CA GLY A 237 9.09 -25.70 21.33
C GLY A 237 10.44 -25.15 21.77
N TRP A 238 10.51 -23.87 22.10
CA TRP A 238 11.53 -23.41 23.03
C TRP A 238 10.87 -23.44 24.41
N GLU A 239 11.03 -24.56 25.10
CA GLU A 239 10.69 -24.69 26.51
C GLU A 239 11.37 -23.53 27.26
N GLU A 240 10.59 -22.51 27.63
CA GLU A 240 10.99 -21.52 28.64
C GLU A 240 10.98 -22.23 30.00
N ASP A 241 12.01 -23.04 30.23
CA ASP A 241 12.45 -23.34 31.58
C ASP A 241 12.97 -22.03 32.19
N GLU A 242 12.22 -21.43 33.11
CA GLU A 242 12.67 -21.17 34.48
C GLU A 242 11.68 -20.25 35.22
N ASP A 243 10.98 -20.91 36.13
CA ASP A 243 10.28 -20.41 37.31
C ASP A 243 11.09 -19.32 38.05
N TRP A 244 10.59 -18.08 38.01
CA TRP A 244 10.96 -17.03 38.95
C TRP A 244 9.72 -16.63 39.76
N SER A 245 9.41 -17.42 40.78
CA SER A 245 8.45 -17.04 41.82
C SER A 245 9.05 -15.93 42.70
N GLU A 246 8.72 -14.66 42.42
CA GLU A 246 8.84 -13.57 43.40
C GLU A 246 7.45 -13.22 43.91
N ASP A 247 6.89 -14.02 44.82
CA ASP A 247 5.70 -13.61 45.59
C ASP A 247 5.68 -14.34 46.94
N GLU A 248 6.41 -13.80 47.91
CA GLU A 248 6.05 -14.00 49.32
C GLU A 248 6.42 -12.75 50.13
N PHE A 249 5.48 -11.80 50.15
CA PHE A 249 5.36 -10.84 51.24
C PHE A 249 3.87 -10.53 51.47
N ASP A 250 3.24 -11.41 52.25
CA ASP A 250 1.96 -11.16 52.89
C ASP A 250 2.11 -10.12 54.01
N ASP A 251 1.15 -9.20 54.10
CA ASP A 251 0.63 -8.72 55.39
C ASP A 251 -0.79 -8.16 55.23
N GLU A 252 -1.65 -8.57 56.17
CA GLU A 252 -3.12 -8.55 56.17
C GLU A 252 -3.71 -7.26 56.86
N PRO A 253 -5.01 -7.12 57.25
CA PRO A 253 -5.95 -6.12 56.72
C PRO A 253 -6.55 -5.15 57.79
N ALA A 254 -7.43 -4.22 57.36
CA ALA A 254 -8.44 -3.63 58.26
C ALA A 254 -9.70 -3.11 57.54
N SER A 255 -10.85 -3.51 58.07
CA SER A 255 -12.25 -3.26 57.70
C SER A 255 -12.79 -1.86 58.10
N SER A 256 -13.82 -1.36 57.41
CA SER A 256 -15.21 -1.17 57.93
C SER A 256 -16.01 -0.01 57.26
N GLU A 257 -17.20 -0.34 56.73
CA GLU A 257 -18.51 0.36 56.76
C GLU A 257 -18.65 1.84 56.29
N ALA A 258 -19.78 2.38 55.79
CA ALA A 258 -21.04 1.98 55.16
C ALA A 258 -21.85 3.30 54.92
N SER A 259 -22.88 3.28 54.04
CA SER A 259 -24.14 4.06 54.11
C SER A 259 -24.51 5.01 52.94
N SER A 260 -25.46 4.53 52.13
CA SER A 260 -26.70 5.14 51.59
C SER A 260 -26.83 6.65 51.31
N ALA A 261 -27.34 7.03 50.12
CA ALA A 261 -28.79 7.18 49.87
C ALA A 261 -29.11 7.90 48.53
N GLU A 262 -30.02 7.27 47.78
CA GLU A 262 -31.12 7.76 46.92
C GLU A 262 -31.16 9.21 46.32
N GLN A 263 -31.52 9.24 45.03
CA GLN A 263 -31.93 10.37 44.16
C GLN A 263 -33.39 10.81 44.45
N PRO A 264 -33.86 11.98 43.95
CA PRO A 264 -34.73 11.93 42.77
C PRO A 264 -34.66 13.13 41.80
N ASP A 265 -35.07 12.88 40.55
CA ASP A 265 -35.22 13.79 39.42
C ASP A 265 -36.49 14.67 39.45
N ALA A 266 -36.49 15.83 38.77
CA ALA A 266 -37.65 16.40 38.04
C ALA A 266 -37.32 17.63 37.15
N VAL A 267 -37.14 17.40 35.84
CA VAL A 267 -37.97 17.85 34.67
C VAL A 267 -38.35 19.35 34.39
N ASN A 268 -38.01 19.79 33.15
CA ASN A 268 -38.56 20.81 32.21
C ASN A 268 -38.46 22.32 32.57
N ASP A 269 -38.34 23.31 31.67
CA ASP A 269 -38.75 23.50 30.26
C ASP A 269 -38.12 24.82 29.71
N SER A 270 -38.11 24.99 28.38
CA SER A 270 -38.30 26.24 27.61
C SER A 270 -37.10 27.10 27.16
N SER A 271 -36.93 27.16 25.83
CA SER A 271 -36.46 28.32 25.02
C SER A 271 -37.60 29.35 24.85
N PRO A 272 -37.40 30.66 24.55
CA PRO A 272 -36.91 31.10 23.22
C PRO A 272 -36.22 32.50 23.10
N ALA A 273 -35.81 32.82 21.85
CA ALA A 273 -35.78 34.14 21.16
C ALA A 273 -34.48 35.00 21.11
N THR A 274 -33.91 35.04 19.89
CA THR A 274 -33.65 36.18 18.96
C THR A 274 -33.24 37.57 19.49
N GLU A 275 -32.15 38.15 18.93
CA GLU A 275 -32.06 39.45 18.20
C GLU A 275 -30.58 39.94 18.06
N THR A 276 -30.02 40.03 16.84
CA THR A 276 -29.81 41.22 15.94
C THR A 276 -28.56 42.07 16.22
N GLY A 277 -27.83 42.44 15.15
CA GLY A 277 -27.01 43.67 15.11
C GLY A 277 -25.56 43.56 14.62
N THR A 278 -25.33 43.65 13.30
CA THR A 278 -24.20 44.38 12.69
C THR A 278 -24.69 45.81 12.38
N PRO A 279 -23.86 46.88 12.27
CA PRO A 279 -22.97 47.03 11.11
C PRO A 279 -21.67 47.88 11.30
N ASP A 280 -20.86 47.87 10.22
CA ASP A 280 -19.92 48.91 9.73
C ASP A 280 -18.56 49.18 10.42
N THR A 281 -17.47 49.60 9.76
CA THR A 281 -16.95 49.59 8.37
C THR A 281 -15.58 50.31 8.40
N GLU A 282 -14.63 49.87 7.56
CA GLU A 282 -13.42 50.55 7.01
C GLU A 282 -12.22 50.99 7.88
N VAL A 283 -10.99 50.65 7.44
CA VAL A 283 -10.12 51.49 6.56
C VAL A 283 -8.86 50.71 6.10
N SER A 284 -8.78 50.50 4.78
CA SER A 284 -7.68 50.72 3.80
C SER A 284 -6.22 50.21 3.98
N THR A 285 -5.88 49.15 3.20
CA THR A 285 -5.00 49.05 1.99
C THR A 285 -3.64 49.82 1.88
N PRO A 286 -2.81 49.63 0.80
CA PRO A 286 -2.08 48.45 0.31
C PRO A 286 -0.62 48.80 -0.14
N VAL A 287 0.21 47.84 -0.60
CA VAL A 287 1.25 48.10 -1.64
C VAL A 287 1.39 46.89 -2.57
N ALA A 288 1.33 47.18 -3.87
CA ALA A 288 1.68 46.32 -4.99
C ALA A 288 2.98 46.84 -5.63
N GLU A 289 3.77 45.97 -6.29
CA GLU A 289 4.43 46.34 -7.55
C GLU A 289 4.83 45.13 -8.42
N THR A 290 4.15 45.08 -9.57
CA THR A 290 4.46 44.58 -10.94
C THR A 290 5.91 44.90 -11.44
N ALA A 291 6.51 44.39 -12.53
CA ALA A 291 6.14 43.56 -13.69
C ALA A 291 7.41 43.24 -14.56
N SER A 292 7.21 42.42 -15.61
CA SER A 292 7.89 42.45 -16.94
C SER A 292 9.32 41.84 -17.05
N ALA A 293 9.77 41.17 -18.12
CA ALA A 293 9.27 40.92 -19.48
C ALA A 293 10.07 39.77 -20.15
N ALA A 294 9.46 39.07 -21.12
CA ALA A 294 10.14 38.44 -22.28
C ALA A 294 9.98 39.42 -23.49
N PRO A 295 10.75 39.39 -24.61
CA PRO A 295 10.92 38.22 -25.49
C PRO A 295 12.27 38.15 -26.28
N ALA A 296 12.49 37.07 -27.06
CA ALA A 296 12.86 37.12 -28.50
C ALA A 296 13.37 35.77 -29.05
N THR A 297 12.86 35.42 -30.23
CA THR A 297 13.23 34.33 -31.15
C THR A 297 14.22 34.79 -32.22
N ALA A 298 15.00 33.85 -32.79
CA ALA A 298 15.64 33.79 -34.13
C ALA A 298 17.09 33.24 -34.01
N ASP A 299 17.70 32.51 -34.94
CA ASP A 299 17.31 31.65 -36.07
C ASP A 299 18.64 31.02 -36.59
N THR A 300 18.55 29.88 -37.25
CA THR A 300 19.45 29.32 -38.31
C THR A 300 20.85 28.71 -38.04
N SER A 301 21.00 27.54 -38.68
CA SER A 301 22.17 26.89 -39.32
C SER A 301 23.26 26.27 -38.45
N ASP A 302 23.99 25.23 -38.84
CA ASP A 302 23.93 24.12 -39.82
C ASP A 302 25.36 23.54 -39.72
N SER A 303 25.54 22.23 -39.55
CA SER A 303 26.78 21.50 -39.83
C SER A 303 26.62 20.01 -39.53
N SER A 304 26.09 19.31 -40.52
CA SER A 304 26.58 18.05 -41.11
C SER A 304 27.46 17.10 -40.27
N ALA A 305 26.89 15.92 -40.02
CA ALA A 305 27.42 14.56 -40.17
C ALA A 305 28.93 14.29 -40.24
N GLU A 306 29.39 13.32 -39.42
CA GLU A 306 30.23 12.24 -39.95
C GLU A 306 29.97 10.91 -39.22
N SER A 307 29.64 9.91 -40.03
CA SER A 307 29.49 8.49 -39.71
C SER A 307 30.85 7.82 -39.88
N THR A 308 31.30 6.98 -38.95
CA THR A 308 32.03 5.74 -39.32
C THR A 308 32.12 4.74 -38.15
N ALA A 309 31.72 3.51 -38.49
CA ALA A 309 32.32 2.23 -38.09
C ALA A 309 32.33 1.80 -36.61
N ASN A 310 31.35 0.94 -36.32
CA ASN A 310 31.45 -0.19 -35.40
C ASN A 310 32.70 -1.07 -35.71
N PRO A 311 33.33 -1.66 -34.69
CA PRO A 311 33.63 -3.08 -34.79
C PRO A 311 33.09 -3.88 -33.60
N GLU A 312 32.73 -5.10 -33.95
CA GLU A 312 32.06 -6.13 -33.18
C GLU A 312 32.70 -6.45 -31.82
N HIS A 313 31.83 -6.47 -30.81
CA HIS A 313 31.60 -7.58 -29.89
C HIS A 313 32.68 -8.68 -29.79
N THR A 314 33.48 -8.64 -28.73
CA THR A 314 33.90 -9.84 -28.00
C THR A 314 33.72 -9.61 -26.52
N ALA A 315 32.69 -10.26 -25.98
CA ALA A 315 32.37 -10.29 -24.56
C ALA A 315 33.43 -11.11 -23.79
N ASP A 316 33.96 -10.51 -22.72
CA ASP A 316 34.24 -11.22 -21.48
C ASP A 316 34.00 -10.26 -20.29
N HIS A 317 32.74 -10.15 -19.88
CA HIS A 317 32.34 -9.40 -18.70
C HIS A 317 31.90 -10.36 -17.61
N THR A 318 32.85 -11.05 -16.99
CA THR A 318 32.69 -11.46 -15.58
C THR A 318 33.02 -10.26 -14.68
N GLY A 319 32.33 -9.14 -14.90
CA GLY A 319 32.50 -7.92 -14.12
C GLY A 319 31.83 -8.06 -12.75
N ILE A 320 32.54 -8.64 -11.79
CA ILE A 320 32.08 -8.64 -10.39
C ILE A 320 32.03 -7.18 -9.95
N LYS A 321 30.82 -6.64 -9.75
CA LYS A 321 30.62 -5.31 -9.18
C LYS A 321 31.18 -5.29 -7.77
N THR A 322 32.28 -4.56 -7.57
CA THR A 322 32.91 -4.35 -6.27
C THR A 322 32.34 -3.10 -5.58
N TYR A 323 32.36 -3.10 -4.26
CA TYR A 323 31.78 -2.07 -3.41
C TYR A 323 32.79 -1.62 -2.36
N ILE A 324 32.75 -0.34 -2.03
CA ILE A 324 33.49 0.29 -0.94
C ILE A 324 32.54 0.44 0.25
N ILE A 325 32.99 0.03 1.44
CA ILE A 325 32.25 0.21 2.68
C ILE A 325 32.67 1.54 3.30
N ASN A 326 31.76 2.52 3.35
CA ASN A 326 31.98 3.78 4.04
C ASN A 326 31.50 3.66 5.49
N LEU A 327 32.37 4.02 6.43
CA LEU A 327 32.13 3.87 7.86
C LEU A 327 31.54 5.14 8.49
N THR A 328 32.13 6.29 8.15
CA THR A 328 31.69 7.60 8.63
C THR A 328 32.24 8.72 7.72
N SER A 329 31.62 9.89 7.79
CA SER A 329 32.11 11.13 7.16
C SER A 329 32.42 12.17 8.23
N LEU A 330 33.62 12.73 8.20
CA LEU A 330 34.09 13.70 9.19
C LEU A 330 34.53 15.00 8.51
N GLU A 331 34.37 16.11 9.20
CA GLU A 331 34.65 17.45 8.65
C GLU A 331 36.13 17.81 8.66
N THR A 332 36.93 17.14 9.51
CA THR A 332 38.36 17.42 9.66
C THR A 332 39.21 16.16 9.59
N GLU A 333 40.40 16.29 9.02
CA GLU A 333 41.36 15.19 8.87
C GLU A 333 41.85 14.64 10.22
N ALA A 334 42.01 15.52 11.21
CA ALA A 334 42.40 15.14 12.57
C ALA A 334 41.34 14.25 13.25
N GLN A 335 40.04 14.51 13.02
CA GLN A 335 38.98 13.64 13.51
C GLN A 335 39.00 12.29 12.79
N ALA A 336 39.20 12.29 11.48
CA ALA A 336 39.28 11.06 10.69
C ALA A 336 40.45 10.16 11.12
N THR A 337 41.61 10.75 11.42
CA THR A 337 42.79 10.02 11.90
C THR A 337 42.56 9.40 13.28
N ARG A 338 41.90 10.12 14.20
CA ARG A 338 41.56 9.59 15.53
C ARG A 338 40.59 8.41 15.46
N GLU A 339 39.56 8.51 14.61
CA GLU A 339 38.63 7.40 14.39
C GLU A 339 39.28 6.21 13.68
N GLN A 340 40.20 6.46 12.76
CA GLN A 340 41.01 5.43 12.11
C GLN A 340 41.85 4.65 13.12
N GLU A 341 42.52 5.32 14.05
CA GLU A 341 43.29 4.68 15.13
C GLU A 341 42.40 3.86 16.05
N ARG A 342 41.22 4.38 16.42
CA ARG A 342 40.23 3.65 17.22
C ARG A 342 39.80 2.36 16.53
N LEU A 343 39.50 2.43 15.23
CA LEU A 343 39.05 1.28 14.43
C LEU A 343 40.16 0.27 14.15
N LYS A 344 41.41 0.72 14.07
CA LYS A 344 42.58 -0.17 14.02
C LYS A 344 42.68 -1.02 15.29
N GLY A 345 42.29 -0.49 16.44
CA GLY A 345 42.19 -1.25 17.70
C GLY A 345 41.22 -2.44 17.66
N TYR A 346 40.23 -2.40 16.75
CA TYR A 346 39.29 -3.51 16.50
C TYR A 346 39.77 -4.46 15.38
N GLY A 347 40.97 -4.25 14.84
CA GLY A 347 41.55 -5.09 13.78
C GLY A 347 41.03 -4.79 12.38
N PHE A 348 40.40 -3.63 12.15
CA PHE A 348 39.94 -3.23 10.82
C PHE A 348 40.92 -2.27 10.16
N GLU A 349 41.44 -2.66 8.99
CA GLU A 349 42.20 -1.78 8.12
C GLU A 349 41.26 -0.82 7.39
N THR A 350 41.51 0.47 7.58
CA THR A 350 40.67 1.54 7.04
C THR A 350 41.53 2.58 6.32
N ALA A 351 40.96 3.23 5.32
CA ALA A 351 41.60 4.26 4.51
C ALA A 351 40.77 5.56 4.58
N ILE A 352 41.44 6.71 4.59
CA ILE A 352 40.79 8.02 4.57
C ILE A 352 40.71 8.50 3.12
N ARG A 353 39.51 8.85 2.65
CA ARG A 353 39.25 9.43 1.34
C ARG A 353 38.67 10.83 1.48
N GLN A 354 39.26 11.79 0.80
CA GLN A 354 38.71 13.13 0.71
C GLN A 354 37.62 13.19 -0.38
N VAL A 355 36.45 13.72 -0.05
CA VAL A 355 35.31 13.89 -0.97
C VAL A 355 34.81 15.32 -0.89
N ASN A 356 34.59 15.95 -2.03
CA ASN A 356 33.98 17.28 -2.10
C ASN A 356 32.46 17.13 -2.27
N VAL A 357 31.69 17.63 -1.32
CA VAL A 357 30.23 17.59 -1.34
C VAL A 357 29.72 19.00 -1.08
N SER A 358 28.95 19.56 -2.02
CA SER A 358 28.35 20.90 -1.91
C SER A 358 29.35 22.00 -1.58
N SER A 359 30.51 21.99 -2.24
CA SER A 359 31.60 22.96 -2.05
C SER A 359 32.27 22.92 -0.68
N LYS A 360 32.05 21.87 0.12
CA LYS A 360 32.73 21.59 1.41
C LYS A 360 33.52 20.28 1.31
N ILE A 361 34.71 20.26 1.90
CA ILE A 361 35.58 19.07 1.96
C ILE A 361 35.16 18.19 3.13
N TRP A 362 34.97 16.89 2.86
CA TRP A 362 34.72 15.85 3.85
C TRP A 362 35.79 14.76 3.78
N TYR A 363 36.13 14.20 4.93
CA TYR A 363 37.05 13.07 5.06
C TYR A 363 36.23 11.83 5.41
N ARG A 364 36.04 10.95 4.42
CA ARG A 364 35.34 9.68 4.60
C ARG A 364 36.31 8.61 5.02
N LEU A 365 35.96 7.87 6.07
CA LEU A 365 36.70 6.69 6.48
C LEU A 365 36.07 5.47 5.82
N CYS A 366 36.84 4.80 4.97
CA CYS A 366 36.42 3.63 4.21
C CYS A 366 37.13 2.38 4.72
N TYR A 367 36.50 1.21 4.57
CA TYR A 367 37.22 -0.05 4.68
C TYR A 367 38.24 -0.17 3.53
N ALA A 368 39.45 -0.64 3.82
CA ALA A 368 40.57 -0.57 2.88
C ALA A 368 40.37 -1.46 1.63
N GLU A 369 39.63 -2.56 1.76
CA GLU A 369 39.42 -3.53 0.68
C GLU A 369 38.07 -3.32 -0.03
N GLN A 370 38.09 -3.45 -1.36
CA GLN A 370 36.87 -3.49 -2.15
C GLN A 370 36.34 -4.91 -2.23
N LEU A 371 35.06 -5.10 -1.90
CA LEU A 371 34.46 -6.43 -1.76
C LEU A 371 33.27 -6.59 -2.71
N GLY A 372 33.02 -7.81 -3.18
CA GLY A 372 31.79 -8.12 -3.92
C GLY A 372 30.54 -7.89 -3.05
N ASN A 373 29.38 -7.60 -3.66
CA ASN A 373 28.19 -7.10 -2.94
C ASN A 373 27.79 -7.92 -1.70
N LYS A 374 27.74 -9.26 -1.83
CA LYS A 374 27.35 -10.16 -0.74
C LYS A 374 28.34 -10.10 0.43
N LEU A 375 29.64 -10.14 0.13
CA LEU A 375 30.71 -10.08 1.12
C LEU A 375 30.82 -8.70 1.77
N ALA A 376 30.63 -7.63 0.99
CA ALA A 376 30.63 -6.26 1.49
C ALA A 376 29.52 -6.02 2.53
N ARG A 377 28.31 -6.54 2.28
CA ARG A 377 27.18 -6.44 3.22
C ARG A 377 27.43 -7.22 4.51
N GLN A 378 27.95 -8.45 4.41
CA GLN A 378 28.32 -9.25 5.58
C GLN A 378 29.40 -8.57 6.42
N LYS A 379 30.45 -8.05 5.77
CA LYS A 379 31.54 -7.36 6.44
C LYS A 379 31.07 -6.06 7.10
N MET A 380 30.18 -5.31 6.47
CA MET A 380 29.59 -4.09 7.03
C MET A 380 28.79 -4.39 8.31
N GLN A 381 28.02 -5.48 8.35
CA GLN A 381 27.31 -5.91 9.56
C GLN A 381 28.29 -6.33 10.66
N GLU A 382 29.35 -7.06 10.33
CA GLU A 382 30.40 -7.43 11.29
C GLU A 382 31.04 -6.18 11.93
N ILE A 383 31.36 -5.18 11.11
CA ILE A 383 31.94 -3.91 11.58
C ILE A 383 30.94 -3.18 12.48
N ARG A 384 29.67 -3.09 12.10
CA ARG A 384 28.62 -2.45 12.93
C ARG A 384 28.51 -3.11 14.30
N ASN A 385 28.47 -4.43 14.34
CA ASN A 385 28.31 -5.18 15.58
C ASN A 385 29.52 -5.02 16.51
N LYS A 386 30.74 -4.93 15.96
CA LYS A 386 31.97 -4.79 16.76
C LYS A 386 32.29 -3.35 17.17
N THR A 387 31.90 -2.37 16.35
CA THR A 387 32.34 -0.96 16.52
C THR A 387 31.22 -0.02 16.97
N GLY A 388 29.95 -0.45 16.88
CA GLY A 388 28.77 0.35 17.20
C GLY A 388 28.40 1.40 16.14
N LEU A 389 29.06 1.41 14.97
CA LEU A 389 28.83 2.42 13.93
C LEU A 389 27.52 2.19 13.16
N THR A 390 26.52 3.03 13.43
CA THR A 390 25.18 2.96 12.83
C THR A 390 25.10 3.62 11.45
N GLY A 391 25.96 4.60 11.16
CA GLY A 391 25.99 5.37 9.90
C GLY A 391 26.83 4.76 8.78
N THR A 392 26.94 3.43 8.71
CA THR A 392 27.73 2.70 7.68
C THR A 392 26.91 2.49 6.40
N TRP A 393 27.47 2.78 5.22
CA TRP A 393 26.81 2.56 3.92
C TRP A 393 27.76 2.00 2.85
N LEU A 394 27.17 1.42 1.79
CA LEU A 394 27.90 0.88 0.65
C LEU A 394 27.85 1.86 -0.52
N GLU A 395 28.99 2.02 -1.18
CA GLU A 395 29.13 2.79 -2.42
C GLU A 395 29.71 1.89 -3.51
N PRO A 396 29.19 1.89 -4.75
CA PRO A 396 29.81 1.14 -5.84
C PRO A 396 31.23 1.65 -6.05
N ALA A 397 32.21 0.74 -6.12
CA ALA A 397 33.55 1.13 -6.51
C ALA A 397 33.49 1.60 -7.98
N GLN A 398 33.86 2.85 -8.24
CA GLN A 398 34.07 3.28 -9.63
C GLN A 398 35.30 2.54 -10.16
N GLN A 399 35.15 1.85 -11.30
CA GLN A 399 36.23 1.16 -12.00
C GLN A 399 37.21 2.15 -12.62
#